data_AF-A0A5P2AQL3-F1
#
_entry.id   AF-A0A5P2AQL3-F1
#
_cell.length_a   1.000
_cell.length_b   1.000
_cell.length_c   1.000
_cell.angle_alpha   90.00
_cell.angle_beta   90.00
_cell.angle_gamma   90.00
#
_symmetry.space_group_name_H-M   'P 1'
#
loop_
_entity.id
_entity.type
_entity.pdbx_description
1 polymer ?
#
loop_
_entity_poly.entity_id
_entity_poly.type
_entity_poly.pdbx_seq_one_letter_code
_entity_poly.pdbx_strand_id
1 'polypeptide(L)' 'MATTTDDLTAVELPRIGTLTQRQQRGQDCVWCGVTLAAGAVIDLGPRRYRRADWVTQWFPRACKRHPGGVS' A
#
# COMPACT_ATOMS: atom_id res chain seq x y z
N MET A 1 -25.17 -12.01 3.15
CA MET A 1 -24.45 -10.77 2.80
C MET A 1 -23.02 -11.18 2.48
N ALA A 2 -22.66 -11.22 1.19
CA ALA A 2 -21.36 -11.70 0.75
C ALA A 2 -20.30 -10.66 1.09
N THR A 3 -19.39 -11.00 1.99
CA THR A 3 -18.11 -10.29 2.12
C THR A 3 -17.36 -10.57 0.82
N THR A 4 -17.44 -9.65 -0.14
CA THR A 4 -16.46 -9.59 -1.21
C THR A 4 -15.14 -9.31 -0.51
N THR A 5 -14.37 -10.36 -0.24
CA THR A 5 -12.94 -10.25 0.00
C THR A 5 -12.38 -9.75 -1.31
N ASP A 6 -12.46 -8.42 -1.50
CA ASP A 6 -11.75 -7.73 -2.55
C ASP A 6 -10.30 -8.09 -2.33
N ASP A 7 -9.72 -8.81 -3.29
CA ASP A 7 -8.33 -9.21 -3.21
C ASP A 7 -7.52 -7.92 -3.30
N LEU A 8 -7.21 -7.31 -2.15
CA LEU A 8 -6.46 -6.05 -2.06
C LEU A 8 -5.07 -6.18 -2.72
N THR A 9 -4.66 -7.40 -3.09
CA THR A 9 -3.49 -7.65 -3.92
C THR A 9 -3.65 -7.28 -5.40
N ALA A 10 -4.89 -7.22 -5.90
CA ALA A 10 -5.25 -6.88 -7.28
C ALA A 10 -5.24 -5.35 -7.56
N VAL A 11 -5.08 -4.51 -6.54
CA VAL A 11 -5.02 -3.05 -6.71
C VAL A 11 -3.69 -2.65 -7.37
N GLU A 12 -3.77 -1.86 -8.45
CA GLU A 12 -2.61 -1.26 -9.10
C GLU A 12 -1.93 -0.24 -8.18
N LEU A 13 -0.62 -0.42 -7.97
CA LEU A 13 0.16 0.41 -7.06
C LEU A 13 1.06 1.38 -7.84
N PRO A 14 1.37 2.56 -7.27
CA PRO A 14 2.41 3.41 -7.81
C PRO A 14 3.74 2.66 -7.93
N ARG A 15 4.53 3.01 -8.96
CA ARG A 15 5.86 2.44 -9.14
C ARG A 15 6.71 2.71 -7.90
N ILE A 16 7.24 1.66 -7.28
CA ILE A 16 8.00 1.80 -6.02
C ILE A 16 9.18 2.80 -6.12
N GLY A 17 9.81 2.92 -7.29
CA GLY A 17 10.90 3.86 -7.53
C GLY A 17 10.49 5.35 -7.53
N THR A 18 9.19 5.67 -7.60
CA THR A 18 8.68 7.04 -7.49
C THR A 18 8.23 7.40 -6.07
N LEU A 19 8.30 6.44 -5.14
CA LEU A 19 7.83 6.61 -3.76
C LEU A 19 8.95 7.05 -2.84
N THR A 20 8.59 7.88 -1.85
CA THR A 20 9.49 8.19 -0.73
C THR A 20 9.78 6.93 0.10
N GLN A 21 10.90 6.94 0.84
CA GLN A 21 11.23 5.81 1.72
C GLN A 21 10.12 5.52 2.75
N ARG A 22 9.43 6.56 3.23
CA ARG A 22 8.32 6.42 4.19
C ARG A 22 7.11 5.73 3.57
N GLN A 23 6.76 6.06 2.32
CA GLN A 23 5.71 5.37 1.57
C GLN A 23 6.08 3.91 1.29
N GLN A 24 7.32 3.63 0.88
CA GLN A 24 7.79 2.25 0.63
C GLN A 24 7.74 1.37 1.90
N ARG A 25 7.94 1.98 3.08
CA ARG A 25 7.86 1.33 4.38
C ARG A 25 6.46 1.28 4.98
N GLY A 26 5.44 1.80 4.28
CA GLY A 26 4.06 1.85 4.77
C GLY A 26 3.85 2.78 5.98
N GLN A 27 4.73 3.78 6.16
CA GLN A 27 4.54 4.83 7.17
C GLN A 27 3.63 5.96 6.68
N ASP A 28 3.65 6.18 5.37
CA ASP A 28 2.82 7.16 4.70
C ASP A 28 1.96 6.45 3.64
N CYS A 29 0.79 7.02 3.33
CA CYS A 29 -0.10 6.50 2.30
C CYS A 29 0.64 6.35 0.96
N VAL A 30 0.57 5.15 0.38
CA VAL A 30 1.27 4.83 -0.86
C VAL A 30 0.89 5.76 -2.02
N TRP A 31 -0.34 6.29 -2.03
CA TRP A 31 -0.81 7.23 -3.06
C TRP A 31 -0.56 8.70 -2.71
N CYS A 32 -1.06 9.18 -1.57
CA CYS A 32 -1.07 10.63 -1.27
C CYS A 32 0.00 11.08 -0.27
N GLY A 33 0.82 10.18 0.28
CA GLY A 33 1.95 10.54 1.15
C GLY A 33 1.57 11.04 2.55
N VAL A 34 0.27 11.09 2.92
CA VAL A 34 -0.13 11.45 4.28
C VAL A 34 0.40 10.43 5.28
N THR A 35 0.94 10.91 6.40
CA THR A 35 1.39 10.03 7.48
C THR A 35 0.23 9.26 8.08
N LEU A 36 0.46 7.96 8.20
CA LEU A 36 -0.52 7.02 8.68
C LEU A 36 -0.45 6.93 10.20
N ALA A 37 -1.54 7.32 10.88
CA ALA A 37 -1.70 7.10 12.31
C ALA A 37 -2.09 5.64 12.59
N ALA A 38 -1.68 5.13 13.76
CA ALA A 38 -2.08 3.80 14.21
C ALA A 38 -3.62 3.66 14.21
N GLY A 39 -4.13 2.61 13.57
CA GLY A 39 -5.58 2.32 13.49
C GLY A 39 -6.33 2.94 12.30
N ALA A 40 -5.73 3.85 11.54
CA ALA A 40 -6.35 4.47 10.36
C ALA A 40 -5.64 4.06 9.05
N VAL A 41 -5.34 2.77 8.92
CA VAL A 41 -4.57 2.20 7.81
C VAL A 41 -5.32 1.05 7.13
N ILE A 42 -5.25 1.03 5.81
CA ILE A 42 -5.63 -0.12 4.98
C ILE A 42 -4.33 -0.81 4.60
N ASP A 43 -4.19 -2.07 5.01
CA ASP A 43 -3.08 -2.91 4.57
C ASP A 43 -3.42 -3.48 3.18
N LEU A 44 -2.56 -3.25 2.20
CA LEU A 44 -2.77 -3.70 0.81
C LEU A 44 -2.10 -5.06 0.55
N GLY A 45 -1.51 -5.66 1.60
CA GLY A 45 -0.80 -6.92 1.54
C GLY A 45 0.63 -6.79 0.98
N PRO A 46 1.46 -7.83 1.18
CA PRO A 46 2.83 -7.85 0.71
C PRO A 46 2.90 -7.78 -0.82
N ARG A 47 3.95 -7.15 -1.33
CA ARG A 47 4.29 -7.09 -2.75
C ARG A 47 5.74 -7.49 -2.94
N ARG A 48 6.01 -8.33 -3.93
CA ARG A 48 7.37 -8.66 -4.31
C ARG A 48 7.97 -7.48 -5.06
N TYR A 49 9.19 -7.11 -4.69
CA TYR A 49 10.00 -6.15 -5.41
C TYR A 49 11.34 -6.78 -5.75
N ARG A 50 11.66 -6.82 -7.04
CA ARG A 50 12.97 -7.28 -7.52
C ARG A 50 13.78 -6.07 -7.94
N ARG A 51 15.00 -5.95 -7.43
CA ARG A 51 15.98 -4.95 -7.84
C ARG A 51 17.28 -5.68 -8.18
N ALA A 52 17.64 -5.68 -9.47
CA ALA A 52 18.73 -6.50 -10.00
C ALA A 52 18.58 -7.98 -9.58
N ASP A 53 19.57 -8.52 -8.89
CA ASP A 53 19.64 -9.87 -8.33
C ASP A 53 18.96 -10.03 -6.97
N TRP A 54 18.57 -8.92 -6.32
CA TRP A 54 17.92 -8.94 -5.02
C TRP A 54 16.39 -8.99 -5.13
N VAL A 55 15.76 -9.92 -4.40
CA VAL A 55 14.30 -9.99 -4.24
C VAL A 55 13.96 -9.64 -2.80
N THR A 56 13.09 -8.67 -2.63
CA THR A 56 12.55 -8.28 -1.33
C THR A 56 11.03 -8.19 -1.38
N GLN A 57 10.41 -8.02 -0.22
CA GLN A 57 9.00 -7.70 -0.10
C GLN A 57 8.84 -6.31 0.50
N TRP A 58 7.82 -5.60 0.03
CA TRP A 58 7.38 -4.36 0.64
C TRP A 58 5.89 -4.45 0.96
N PHE A 59 5.46 -3.66 1.95
CA PHE A 59 4.13 -3.74 2.55
C PHE A 59 3.43 -2.39 2.37
N PRO A 60 2.90 -2.12 1.16
CA PRO A 60 2.22 -0.87 0.88
C PRO A 60 0.97 -0.72 1.76
N ARG A 61 0.75 0.50 2.27
CA ARG A 61 -0.41 0.84 3.09
C ARG A 61 -1.10 2.09 2.55
N ALA A 62 -2.40 2.19 2.81
CA ALA A 62 -3.22 3.32 2.39
C ALA A 62 -3.85 4.04 3.57
N CYS A 63 -4.17 5.32 3.38
CA CYS A 63 -5.16 5.98 4.20
C CYS A 63 -6.56 5.62 3.71
N LYS A 64 -7.58 5.83 4.54
CA LYS A 64 -8.97 5.49 4.20
C LYS A 64 -9.47 6.10 2.88
N ARG A 65 -8.93 7.24 2.43
CA ARG A 65 -9.34 7.87 1.16
C ARG A 65 -8.96 7.06 -0.11
N HIS A 66 -8.10 6.04 0.01
CA HIS A 66 -7.61 5.24 -1.12
C HIS A 66 -7.50 3.76 -0.75
N PRO A 67 -7.52 2.82 -1.71
CA PRO A 67 -7.94 2.99 -3.09
C PRO A 67 -9.47 3.08 -3.24
N GLY A 68 -10.22 2.85 -2.15
CA GLY A 68 -11.68 2.87 -2.17
C GLY A 68 -12.34 2.90 -0.78
N GLY A 69 -11.73 3.56 0.23
CA GLY A 69 -12.47 3.79 1.46
C GLY A 69 -13.37 5.00 1.30
N VAL A 70 -14.68 4.73 1.30
CA VAL A 70 -15.74 5.73 1.27
C VAL A 70 -15.50 6.80 2.33
N SER A 71 -15.68 8.06 1.90
CA SER A 71 -15.61 9.29 2.69
C SER A 71 -16.40 9.21 3.98
#